data_AF-A0A7V9HR96-F1
#
_entry.id   AF-A0A7V9HR96-F1
#
_cell.length_a   1.000
_cell.length_b   1.000
_cell.length_c   1.000
_cell.angle_alpha   90.00
_cell.angle_beta   90.00
_cell.angle_gamma   90.00
#
_symmetry.space_group_name_H-M   'P 1'
#
loop_
_entity.id
_entity.type
_entity.pdbx_description
1 polymer ?
#
loop_
_entity_poly.entity_id
_entity_poly.type
_entity_poly.pdbx_seq_one_letter_code
_entity_poly.pdbx_strand_id
1 'polypeptide(L)'
;METNGNGTVEAPLLQPQNLEAEESVLGAMMVSEAAIDPVVVEVRLVADDFYRGRHGTIYGAIHDLYERSEPVDALTVSELLKSQGKLDEAGGRDAISSLASNTPVPGNAGHYAQIIKQNSMLRRLLGAAQRIQQSVHTREGEPQDLVEQAEKLLFNVARADQAGDFSAIADILEI
;
A
#
# COMPACT_ATOMS: atom_id res chain seq x y z
N MET A 1 -16.62 -14.15 -47.26
CA MET A 1 -17.46 -13.49 -46.24
C MET A 1 -16.89 -13.95 -44.91
N GLU A 2 -15.85 -13.26 -44.44
CA GLU A 2 -15.09 -13.65 -43.25
C GLU A 2 -15.64 -12.88 -42.04
N THR A 3 -16.14 -13.60 -41.05
CA THR A 3 -16.50 -13.06 -39.74
C THR A 3 -15.49 -13.56 -38.72
N ASN A 4 -14.35 -12.88 -38.60
CA ASN A 4 -13.43 -13.08 -37.48
C ASN A 4 -13.81 -12.12 -36.36
N GLY A 5 -14.88 -12.46 -35.64
CA GLY A 5 -15.21 -11.88 -34.34
C GLY A 5 -14.58 -12.69 -33.22
N ASN A 6 -13.25 -12.77 -33.17
CA ASN A 6 -12.55 -13.31 -31.99
C ASN A 6 -12.49 -12.21 -30.93
N GLY A 7 -13.64 -11.91 -30.32
CA GLY A 7 -13.70 -11.14 -29.09
C GLY A 7 -13.20 -12.00 -27.95
N THR A 8 -11.88 -12.06 -27.75
CA THR A 8 -11.32 -12.49 -26.48
C THR A 8 -11.86 -11.52 -25.44
N VAL A 9 -12.85 -11.97 -24.66
CA VAL A 9 -13.20 -11.31 -23.41
C VAL A 9 -11.95 -11.43 -22.55
N GLU A 10 -11.09 -10.41 -22.58
CA GLU A 10 -9.96 -10.31 -21.66
C GLU A 10 -10.56 -10.41 -20.27
N ALA A 11 -10.15 -11.44 -19.52
CA ALA A 11 -10.51 -11.56 -18.11
C ALA A 11 -10.17 -10.21 -17.43
N PRO A 12 -10.99 -9.74 -16.48
CA PRO A 12 -10.72 -8.47 -15.80
C PRO A 12 -9.27 -8.45 -15.35
N LEU A 13 -8.50 -7.47 -15.84
CA LEU A 13 -7.09 -7.33 -15.47
C LEU A 13 -7.03 -7.21 -13.95
N LEU A 14 -6.49 -8.23 -13.30
CA LEU A 14 -6.31 -8.23 -11.85
C LEU A 14 -5.43 -7.03 -11.50
N GLN A 15 -5.83 -6.23 -10.51
CA GLN A 15 -5.02 -5.08 -10.12
C GLN A 15 -3.64 -5.54 -9.62
N PRO A 16 -2.57 -4.78 -9.88
CA PRO A 16 -1.23 -5.08 -9.39
C PRO A 16 -1.20 -5.26 -7.86
N GLN A 17 -0.85 -6.48 -7.42
CA GLN A 17 -0.87 -6.88 -6.03
C GLN A 17 0.09 -8.05 -5.77
N ASN A 18 0.56 -8.16 -4.53
CA ASN A 18 1.22 -9.38 -4.04
C ASN A 18 0.79 -9.63 -2.59
N LEU A 19 -0.22 -10.48 -2.43
CA LEU A 19 -0.84 -10.75 -1.13
C LEU A 19 0.08 -11.53 -0.19
N GLU A 20 0.94 -12.39 -0.74
CA GLU A 20 1.93 -13.14 0.03
C GLU A 20 3.00 -12.20 0.61
N ALA A 21 3.41 -11.18 -0.15
CA ALA A 21 4.30 -10.13 0.34
C ALA A 21 3.65 -9.32 1.46
N GLU A 22 2.36 -8.93 1.31
CA GLU A 22 1.62 -8.23 2.36
C GLU A 22 1.53 -9.05 3.65
N GLU A 23 1.16 -10.33 3.54
CA GLU A 23 1.06 -11.23 4.69
C GLU A 23 2.42 -11.42 5.37
N SER A 24 3.49 -11.58 4.56
CA SER A 24 4.86 -11.73 5.04
C SER A 24 5.39 -10.48 5.77
N VAL A 25 5.09 -9.28 5.27
CA VAL A 25 5.50 -8.02 5.92
C VAL A 25 4.82 -7.87 7.27
N LEU A 26 3.50 -7.99 7.33
CA LEU A 26 2.74 -7.82 8.56
C LEU A 26 3.17 -8.84 9.61
N GLY A 27 3.30 -10.09 9.21
CA GLY A 27 3.74 -11.16 10.08
C GLY A 27 5.18 -10.95 10.59
N ALA A 28 6.11 -10.56 9.71
CA ALA A 28 7.49 -10.27 10.09
C ALA A 28 7.60 -9.15 11.13
N MET A 29 6.85 -8.06 10.95
CA MET A 29 6.83 -6.94 11.90
C MET A 29 6.28 -7.35 13.28
N MET A 30 5.34 -8.31 13.34
CA MET A 30 4.79 -8.81 14.60
C MET A 30 5.64 -9.90 15.28
N VAL A 31 6.58 -10.52 14.55
CA VAL A 31 7.44 -11.59 15.07
C VAL A 31 8.83 -11.08 15.44
N SER A 32 9.28 -10.01 14.78
CA SER A 32 10.63 -9.47 14.94
C SER A 32 10.63 -7.96 14.87
N GLU A 33 10.97 -7.30 15.97
CA GLU A 33 11.16 -5.85 16.04
C GLU A 33 12.17 -5.36 15.00
N ALA A 34 13.25 -6.13 14.76
CA ALA A 34 14.26 -5.81 13.74
C ALA A 34 13.74 -5.81 12.29
N ALA A 35 12.52 -6.31 12.05
CA ALA A 35 11.87 -6.26 10.74
C ALA A 35 11.11 -4.94 10.51
N ILE A 36 10.87 -4.14 11.56
CA ILE A 36 10.04 -2.93 11.49
C ILE A 36 10.80 -1.79 10.81
N ASP A 37 12.03 -1.49 11.23
CA ASP A 37 12.83 -0.40 10.67
C ASP A 37 13.02 -0.50 9.14
N PRO A 38 13.36 -1.66 8.55
CA PRO A 38 13.43 -1.81 7.09
C PRO A 38 12.11 -1.49 6.37
N VAL A 39 10.96 -1.72 7.00
CA VAL A 39 9.64 -1.50 6.39
C VAL A 39 9.18 -0.05 6.56
N VAL A 40 9.29 0.49 7.78
CA VAL A 40 8.77 1.82 8.15
C VAL A 40 9.75 2.92 7.76
N VAL A 41 11.04 2.75 8.07
CA VAL A 41 12.05 3.82 7.92
C VAL A 41 12.72 3.76 6.56
N GLU A 42 13.21 2.59 6.15
CA GLU A 42 13.97 2.45 4.90
C GLU A 42 13.06 2.48 3.67
N VAL A 43 12.03 1.62 3.63
CA VAL A 43 11.08 1.55 2.50
C VAL A 43 10.00 2.62 2.57
N ARG A 44 9.70 3.15 3.77
CA ARG A 44 8.63 4.13 3.99
C ARG A 44 7.29 3.64 3.44
N LEU A 45 6.96 2.39 3.78
CA LEU A 45 5.67 1.81 3.44
C LEU A 45 4.56 2.57 4.18
N VAL A 46 3.40 2.77 3.55
CA VAL A 46 2.22 3.36 4.22
C VAL A 46 1.02 2.44 4.10
N ALA A 47 0.01 2.61 4.96
CA ALA A 47 -1.19 1.77 4.97
C ALA A 47 -1.88 1.69 3.59
N ASP A 48 -1.92 2.80 2.85
CA ASP A 48 -2.52 2.89 1.51
C ASP A 48 -1.73 2.13 0.42
N ASP A 49 -0.49 1.72 0.70
CA ASP A 49 0.29 0.90 -0.23
C ASP A 49 -0.18 -0.57 -0.26
N PHE A 50 -0.93 -1.02 0.74
CA PHE A 50 -1.52 -2.35 0.75
C PHE A 50 -2.70 -2.43 -0.22
N TYR A 51 -2.80 -3.52 -0.96
CA TYR A 51 -3.95 -3.78 -1.81
C TYR A 51 -5.18 -4.18 -1.00
N ARG A 52 -5.00 -5.07 -0.01
CA ARG A 52 -6.10 -5.44 0.90
C ARG A 52 -6.26 -4.39 1.98
N GLY A 53 -7.41 -3.72 2.00
CA GLY A 53 -7.73 -2.70 3.01
C GLY A 53 -7.48 -3.19 4.44
N ARG A 54 -7.92 -4.42 4.79
CA ARG A 54 -7.67 -5.02 6.11
C ARG A 54 -6.18 -5.11 6.48
N HIS A 55 -5.30 -5.33 5.50
CA HIS A 55 -3.86 -5.39 5.73
C HIS A 55 -3.30 -3.98 6.00
N GLY A 56 -3.79 -2.96 5.28
CA GLY A 56 -3.50 -1.56 5.58
C GLY A 56 -3.95 -1.16 7.00
N THR A 57 -5.13 -1.62 7.43
CA THR A 57 -5.64 -1.40 8.79
C THR A 57 -4.74 -2.03 9.86
N ILE A 58 -4.26 -3.25 9.63
CA ILE A 58 -3.29 -3.92 10.52
C ILE A 58 -1.95 -3.18 10.52
N TYR A 59 -1.45 -2.79 9.34
CA TYR A 59 -0.21 -2.03 9.21
C TYR A 59 -0.28 -0.70 9.98
N GLY A 60 -1.39 0.03 9.88
CA GLY A 60 -1.59 1.27 10.61
C GLY A 60 -1.51 1.07 12.12
N ALA A 61 -2.12 0.01 12.65
CA ALA A 61 -2.00 -0.33 14.08
C ALA A 61 -0.56 -0.70 14.49
N ILE A 62 0.17 -1.42 13.63
CA ILE A 62 1.59 -1.72 13.84
C ILE A 62 2.42 -0.42 13.88
N HIS A 63 2.21 0.47 12.92
CA HIS A 63 2.91 1.76 12.83
C HIS A 63 2.63 2.62 14.06
N ASP A 64 1.37 2.73 14.46
CA ASP A 64 0.91 3.42 15.67
C ASP A 64 1.64 2.93 16.95
N LEU A 65 1.76 1.61 17.12
CA LEU A 65 2.48 1.02 18.25
C LEU A 65 3.97 1.36 18.19
N TYR A 66 4.57 1.23 17.01
CA TYR A 66 5.98 1.54 16.78
C TYR A 66 6.30 3.01 17.08
N GLU A 67 5.47 3.97 16.63
CA GLU A 67 5.65 5.40 16.93
C GLU A 67 5.55 5.70 18.43
N ARG A 68 4.74 4.94 19.16
CA ARG A 68 4.64 5.05 20.63
C ARG A 68 5.74 4.30 21.37
N SER A 69 6.66 3.64 20.65
CA SER A 69 7.67 2.74 21.23
C SER A 69 7.04 1.64 22.09
N GLU A 70 5.86 1.18 21.70
CA GLU A 70 5.14 0.07 22.33
C GLU A 70 5.49 -1.26 21.66
N PRO A 71 5.48 -2.40 22.38
CA PRO A 71 5.73 -3.70 21.79
C PRO A 71 4.78 -4.00 20.63
N VAL A 72 5.33 -4.46 19.51
CA VAL A 72 4.58 -4.85 18.31
C VAL A 72 4.52 -6.36 18.23
N ASP A 73 3.37 -6.93 18.57
CA ASP A 73 3.07 -8.35 18.40
C ASP A 73 1.58 -8.56 18.10
N ALA A 74 1.19 -9.79 17.78
CA ALA A 74 -0.20 -10.10 17.42
C ALA A 74 -1.21 -9.76 18.53
N LEU A 75 -0.81 -9.83 19.81
CA LEU A 75 -1.67 -9.50 20.94
C LEU A 75 -1.85 -7.98 21.06
N THR A 76 -0.77 -7.21 21.06
CA THR A 76 -0.82 -5.75 21.19
C THR A 76 -1.52 -5.10 20.00
N VAL A 77 -1.25 -5.57 18.78
CA VAL A 77 -1.96 -5.13 17.56
C VAL A 77 -3.45 -5.41 17.66
N SER A 78 -3.84 -6.61 18.11
CA SER A 78 -5.26 -6.97 18.28
C SER A 78 -5.97 -6.11 19.32
N GLU A 79 -5.33 -5.83 20.45
CA GLU A 79 -5.92 -4.99 21.51
C GLU A 79 -6.04 -3.53 21.08
N LEU A 80 -5.04 -3.00 20.37
CA LEU A 80 -5.13 -1.66 19.80
C LEU A 80 -6.29 -1.55 18.81
N LEU A 81 -6.37 -2.47 17.84
CA LEU A 81 -7.46 -2.49 16.85
C LEU A 81 -8.82 -2.64 17.52
N LYS A 82 -8.91 -3.44 18.59
CA LYS A 82 -10.15 -3.60 19.38
C LYS A 82 -10.54 -2.29 20.06
N SER A 83 -9.59 -1.61 20.71
CA SER A 83 -9.85 -0.32 21.37
C SER A 83 -10.28 0.77 20.39
N GLN A 84 -9.80 0.70 19.15
CA GLN A 84 -10.17 1.60 18.05
C GLN A 84 -11.47 1.20 17.35
N GLY A 85 -12.08 0.05 17.69
CA GLY A 85 -13.27 -0.46 17.01
C GLY A 85 -13.04 -0.97 15.58
N LYS A 86 -11.78 -1.27 15.22
CA LYS A 86 -11.34 -1.70 13.87
C LYS A 86 -10.97 -3.18 13.78
N LEU A 87 -11.08 -3.94 14.87
CA LEU A 87 -10.68 -5.35 14.91
C LEU A 87 -11.43 -6.22 13.89
N ASP A 88 -12.74 -5.98 13.72
CA ASP A 88 -13.55 -6.76 12.76
C ASP A 88 -13.17 -6.43 11.31
N GLU A 89 -12.84 -5.18 11.02
CA GLU A 89 -12.33 -4.74 9.71
C GLU A 89 -10.97 -5.41 9.38
N ALA A 90 -10.13 -5.60 10.39
CA ALA A 90 -8.87 -6.34 10.27
C ALA A 90 -9.05 -7.87 10.11
N GLY A 91 -10.28 -8.39 10.22
CA GLY A 91 -10.60 -9.81 10.11
C GLY A 91 -10.55 -10.58 11.43
N GLY A 92 -10.47 -9.87 12.56
CA GLY A 92 -10.45 -10.46 13.89
C GLY A 92 -9.08 -10.96 14.36
N ARG A 93 -9.03 -11.40 15.63
CA ARG A 93 -7.79 -11.82 16.29
C ARG A 93 -7.15 -13.03 15.61
N ASP A 94 -7.95 -13.95 15.12
CA ASP A 94 -7.46 -15.18 14.47
C ASP A 94 -6.72 -14.86 13.16
N ALA A 95 -7.19 -13.88 12.39
CA ALA A 95 -6.52 -13.43 11.18
C ALA A 95 -5.14 -12.83 11.50
N ILE A 96 -5.06 -11.95 12.49
CA ILE A 96 -3.81 -11.32 12.95
C ILE A 96 -2.83 -12.38 13.49
N SER A 97 -3.31 -13.31 14.32
CA SER A 97 -2.49 -14.41 14.83
C SER A 97 -1.98 -15.32 13.72
N SER A 98 -2.78 -15.54 12.68
CA SER A 98 -2.39 -16.35 11.52
C SER A 98 -1.27 -15.69 10.72
N LEU A 99 -1.31 -14.37 10.54
CA LEU A 99 -0.24 -13.61 9.87
C LEU A 99 1.10 -13.78 10.60
N ALA A 100 1.12 -13.59 11.92
CA ALA A 100 2.32 -13.80 12.72
C ALA A 100 2.85 -15.24 12.61
N SER A 101 1.95 -16.23 12.61
CA SER A 101 2.33 -17.65 12.57
C SER A 101 2.85 -18.13 11.21
N ASN A 102 2.39 -17.53 10.11
CA ASN A 102 2.71 -17.96 8.75
C ASN A 102 3.90 -17.20 8.13
N THR A 103 4.62 -16.40 8.91
CA THR A 103 5.73 -15.59 8.43
C THR A 103 6.92 -16.46 8.01
N PRO A 104 7.36 -16.40 6.73
CA PRO A 104 8.44 -17.28 6.27
C PRO A 104 9.81 -16.92 6.89
N VAL A 105 10.28 -15.69 6.66
CA VAL A 105 11.60 -15.22 7.08
C VAL A 105 11.51 -13.72 7.42
N PRO A 106 11.48 -13.34 8.71
CA PRO A 106 11.35 -11.93 9.11
C PRO A 106 12.44 -11.00 8.55
N GLY A 107 13.67 -11.50 8.38
CA GLY A 107 14.79 -10.71 7.84
C GLY A 107 14.60 -10.23 6.40
N ASN A 108 13.63 -10.76 5.66
CA ASN A 108 13.31 -10.33 4.29
C ASN A 108 12.20 -9.27 4.23
N ALA A 109 11.71 -8.75 5.37
CA ALA A 109 10.57 -7.84 5.42
C ALA A 109 10.73 -6.60 4.52
N GLY A 110 11.91 -5.97 4.52
CA GLY A 110 12.19 -4.82 3.64
C GLY A 110 12.05 -5.16 2.15
N HIS A 111 12.50 -6.34 1.72
CA HIS A 111 12.35 -6.79 0.34
C HIS A 111 10.86 -6.98 -0.03
N TYR A 112 10.07 -7.60 0.86
CA TYR A 112 8.65 -7.77 0.64
C TYR A 112 7.89 -6.44 0.66
N ALA A 113 8.29 -5.49 1.52
CA ALA A 113 7.73 -4.14 1.54
C ALA A 113 8.00 -3.40 0.21
N GLN A 114 9.18 -3.56 -0.38
CA GLN A 114 9.49 -2.98 -1.69
C GLN A 114 8.57 -3.54 -2.80
N ILE A 115 8.23 -4.83 -2.74
CA ILE A 115 7.27 -5.45 -3.67
C ILE A 115 5.88 -4.81 -3.52
N ILE A 116 5.43 -4.57 -2.28
CA ILE A 116 4.14 -3.90 -2.02
C ILE A 116 4.17 -2.47 -2.57
N LYS A 117 5.26 -1.72 -2.32
CA LYS A 117 5.46 -0.34 -2.80
C LYS A 117 5.39 -0.25 -4.33
N GLN A 118 6.06 -1.17 -5.03
CA GLN A 118 6.03 -1.24 -6.50
C GLN A 118 4.62 -1.52 -7.03
N ASN A 119 3.91 -2.48 -6.43
CA ASN A 119 2.54 -2.78 -6.81
C ASN A 119 1.59 -1.61 -6.54
N SER A 120 1.74 -0.92 -5.41
CA SER A 120 1.01 0.32 -5.09
C SER A 120 1.23 1.38 -6.16
N MET A 121 2.47 1.62 -6.59
CA MET A 121 2.78 2.56 -7.67
C MET A 121 2.11 2.17 -8.99
N LEU A 122 2.13 0.89 -9.35
CA LEU A 122 1.43 0.40 -10.54
C LEU A 122 -0.09 0.60 -10.44
N ARG A 123 -0.71 0.40 -9.27
CA ARG A 123 -2.14 0.69 -9.05
C ARG A 123 -2.45 2.17 -9.21
N ARG A 124 -1.61 3.05 -8.64
CA ARG A 124 -1.76 4.51 -8.78
C ARG A 124 -1.65 4.94 -10.24
N LEU A 125 -0.68 4.39 -10.98
CA LEU A 125 -0.49 4.65 -12.40
C LEU A 125 -1.70 4.19 -13.23
N LEU A 126 -2.23 3.00 -12.95
CA LEU A 126 -3.43 2.49 -13.61
C LEU A 126 -4.65 3.39 -13.35
N GLY A 127 -4.83 3.84 -12.11
CA GLY A 127 -5.90 4.77 -11.75
C GLY A 127 -5.77 6.12 -12.48
N ALA A 128 -4.56 6.66 -12.60
CA ALA A 128 -4.30 7.88 -13.37
C ALA A 128 -4.64 7.68 -14.86
N ALA A 129 -4.21 6.58 -15.46
CA ALA A 129 -4.50 6.25 -16.85
C ALA A 129 -6.01 6.13 -17.11
N GLN A 130 -6.74 5.44 -16.22
CA GLN A 130 -8.20 5.32 -16.30
C GLN A 130 -8.91 6.67 -16.18
N ARG A 131 -8.45 7.54 -15.27
CA ARG A 131 -9.00 8.89 -15.12
C ARG A 131 -8.77 9.74 -16.37
N ILE A 132 -7.56 9.69 -16.95
CA ILE A 132 -7.24 10.39 -18.20
C ILE A 132 -8.14 9.90 -19.33
N GLN A 133 -8.24 8.57 -19.50
CA GLN A 133 -9.10 7.96 -20.52
C GLN A 133 -10.56 8.39 -20.35
N GLN A 134 -11.06 8.38 -19.12
CA GLN A 134 -12.42 8.80 -18.80
C GLN A 134 -12.66 10.26 -19.18
N SER A 135 -11.79 11.18 -18.74
CA SER A 135 -11.92 12.63 -19.02
C SER A 135 -11.92 12.93 -20.53
N VAL A 136 -11.10 12.21 -21.32
CA VAL A 136 -11.07 12.33 -22.78
C VAL A 136 -12.37 11.84 -23.40
N HIS A 137 -12.91 10.71 -22.93
CA HIS A 137 -14.14 10.14 -23.45
C HIS A 137 -15.38 11.01 -23.14
N THR A 138 -15.45 11.57 -21.93
CA THR A 138 -16.54 12.46 -21.50
C THR A 138 -16.40 13.90 -21.96
N ARG A 139 -15.23 14.27 -22.53
CA ARG A 139 -14.91 15.65 -22.93
C ARG A 139 -15.09 16.62 -21.76
N GLU A 140 -14.47 16.30 -20.63
CA GLU A 140 -14.46 17.10 -19.38
C GLU A 140 -13.61 18.38 -19.51
N GLY A 141 -13.82 19.19 -20.54
CA GLY A 141 -13.11 20.44 -20.78
C GLY A 141 -12.52 20.56 -22.18
N GLU A 142 -11.80 21.66 -22.43
CA GLU A 142 -11.07 21.85 -23.67
C GLU A 142 -9.83 20.93 -23.72
N PRO A 143 -9.34 20.54 -24.91
CA PRO A 143 -8.20 19.63 -25.03
C PRO A 143 -6.95 20.06 -24.25
N GLN A 144 -6.70 21.36 -24.10
CA GLN A 144 -5.56 21.89 -23.33
C GLN A 144 -5.74 21.61 -21.83
N ASP A 145 -6.93 21.81 -21.27
CA ASP A 145 -7.23 21.53 -19.85
C ASP A 145 -7.05 20.04 -19.53
N LEU A 146 -7.40 19.15 -20.47
CA LEU A 146 -7.23 17.71 -20.33
C LEU A 146 -5.76 17.30 -20.28
N VAL A 147 -4.90 17.95 -21.07
CA VAL A 147 -3.44 17.73 -21.03
C VAL A 147 -2.89 18.17 -19.67
N GLU A 148 -3.24 19.36 -19.19
CA GLU A 148 -2.81 19.83 -17.87
C GLU A 148 -3.29 18.91 -16.73
N GLN A 149 -4.50 18.39 -16.82
CA GLN A 149 -5.03 17.44 -15.85
C GLN A 149 -4.23 16.12 -15.87
N ALA A 150 -3.90 15.62 -17.07
CA ALA A 150 -3.09 14.41 -17.22
C ALA A 150 -1.69 14.58 -16.63
N GLU A 151 -1.04 15.72 -16.87
CA GLU A 151 0.26 16.04 -16.28
C GLU A 151 0.19 16.05 -14.75
N LYS A 152 -0.82 16.70 -14.16
CA LYS A 152 -1.03 16.71 -12.69
C LYS A 152 -1.23 15.30 -12.13
N LEU A 153 -2.02 14.46 -12.80
CA LEU A 153 -2.26 13.09 -12.36
C LEU A 153 -0.97 12.26 -12.38
N LEU A 154 -0.22 12.28 -13.48
CA LEU A 154 1.04 11.54 -13.60
C LEU A 154 2.10 12.05 -12.63
N PHE A 155 2.16 13.36 -12.42
CA PHE A 155 3.05 13.97 -11.45
C PHE A 155 2.76 13.51 -10.01
N ASN A 156 1.48 13.39 -9.63
CA ASN A 156 1.09 12.88 -8.31
C ASN A 156 1.48 11.41 -8.12
N VAL A 157 1.41 10.58 -9.17
CA VAL A 157 1.89 9.18 -9.11
C VAL A 157 3.39 9.13 -8.79
N ALA A 158 4.19 10.01 -9.40
CA ALA A 158 5.63 10.10 -9.16
C ALA A 158 5.98 10.64 -7.77
N ARG A 159 5.20 11.60 -7.23
CA ARG A 159 5.45 12.22 -5.92
C ARG A 159 4.98 11.39 -4.71
N ALA A 160 4.01 10.50 -4.87
CA ALA A 160 3.58 9.63 -3.78
C ALA A 160 4.72 8.78 -3.19
N ASP A 161 5.81 8.58 -3.96
CA ASP A 161 7.04 7.91 -3.50
C ASP A 161 8.02 8.86 -2.77
N GLN A 162 7.92 10.17 -3.03
CA GLN A 162 8.88 11.20 -2.60
C GLN A 162 8.41 12.03 -1.40
N ALA A 163 7.14 11.93 -0.98
CA ALA A 163 6.61 12.71 0.13
C ALA A 163 7.35 12.48 1.47
N GLY A 164 7.98 11.31 1.66
CA GLY A 164 8.85 11.06 2.82
C GLY A 164 10.20 11.78 2.78
N ASP A 165 10.68 12.21 1.60
CA ASP A 165 12.03 12.77 1.45
C ASP A 165 12.10 14.28 1.74
N PHE A 166 10.97 14.99 1.56
CA PHE A 166 10.89 16.42 1.87
C PHE A 166 10.70 16.72 3.36
N SER A 167 10.15 15.80 4.16
CA SER A 167 10.07 15.96 5.63
C SER A 167 11.46 15.93 6.26
N ALA A 168 12.33 15.01 5.80
CA ALA A 168 13.68 14.86 6.34
C ALA A 168 14.56 16.11 6.12
N ILE A 169 14.34 16.88 5.05
CA ILE A 169 15.10 18.13 4.80
C ILE A 169 14.54 19.29 5.64
N ALA A 170 13.23 19.34 5.88
CA ALA A 170 12.62 20.36 6.72
C ALA A 170 13.08 20.22 8.18
N ASP A 171 13.16 18.99 8.70
CA ASP A 171 13.63 18.71 10.07
C ASP A 171 15.13 19.03 10.27
N ILE A 172 15.94 19.00 9.21
CA ILE A 172 17.37 19.36 9.25
C ILE A 172 17.57 20.89 9.23
N LEU A 173 16.59 21.65 8.76
CA LEU A 173 16.67 23.12 8.64
C LEU A 173 16.11 23.86 9.86
N GLU A 174 15.53 23.16 10.84
CA GLU A 174 15.14 23.73 12.15
C GLU A 174 16.26 23.63 13.21
N ILE A 175 17.48 24.05 12.86
CA ILE A 175 18.58 24.28 13.81
C ILE A 175 19.04 25.75 13.75
#